data_AF-A0A7X9P6H2-F1
#
_entry.id   AF-A0A7X9P6H2-F1
#
_cell.length_a   1.000
_cell.length_b   1.000
_cell.length_c   1.000
_cell.angle_alpha   90.00
_cell.angle_beta   90.00
_cell.angle_gamma   90.00
#
_symmetry.space_group_name_H-M   'P 1'
#
loop_
_entity.id
_entity.type
_entity.pdbx_description
1 polymer ?
#
loop_
_entity_poly.entity_id
_entity_poly.type
_entity_poly.pdbx_seq_one_letter_code
_entity_poly.pdbx_strand_id
1 'polypeptide(L)'
;EPQPAVLRAAGERGVPLHAGAGERKVSGRLPDGTPVRVVETARDGGWLRVRAGDGTEGWVVARYVQLDTPSAENAPPSLPAGLPEDFPLPGGACPTAIPDPAAKLAEAPVEDQAEIDSAASAPPGGRLVVASYNLWELYDGRDGDRYLGDEHAEAARLGEAGHTARRVETLGGALRAAAPHVLVLQEVENAELACAVAHAAVPEAGWRCWAAAWAREPHPQNVAVASRVGGEAVRLDPGRGMGQRGALEWTLPGGDLRVAAVHLTSSVGAAGAEDCDNARKRMSLAWGLAQRQAAIPAGAYLVIGDFNVDPADPLKVEYDRTDDILARAGDQDLLERAPGVAPAGAPRRAGSVIDRAWLRPGAGVEAAGVEFLDRAPRRGWASDHVPLVVELRLP
;
A
#
# COMPACT_ATOMS: atom_id res chain seq x y z
N GLU A 1 8.93 10.33 35.98
CA GLU A 1 10.36 10.17 36.32
C GLU A 1 11.21 10.60 35.14
N PRO A 2 12.47 11.06 35.35
CA PRO A 2 13.36 11.42 34.25
C PRO A 2 13.64 10.23 33.33
N GLN A 3 13.33 10.35 32.05
CA GLN A 3 13.45 9.24 31.08
C GLN A 3 14.88 9.14 30.55
N PRO A 4 15.51 7.95 30.55
CA PRO A 4 16.84 7.77 29.95
C PRO A 4 16.79 7.98 28.43
N ALA A 5 17.84 8.59 27.89
CA ALA A 5 17.97 8.89 26.48
C ALA A 5 19.44 9.05 26.06
N VAL A 6 19.69 9.02 24.75
CA VAL A 6 20.99 9.30 24.14
C VAL A 6 20.86 10.44 23.14
N LEU A 7 21.85 11.34 23.13
CA LEU A 7 21.90 12.45 22.18
C LEU A 7 22.43 12.01 20.80
N ARG A 8 21.82 12.53 19.74
CA ARG A 8 22.18 12.30 18.34
C ARG A 8 22.43 13.63 17.63
N ALA A 9 23.69 13.97 17.37
CA ALA A 9 24.06 15.20 16.68
C ALA A 9 23.98 15.06 15.15
N ALA A 10 23.63 16.14 14.45
CA ALA A 10 23.65 16.17 12.98
C ALA A 10 25.06 16.45 12.39
N GLY A 11 26.08 16.63 13.23
CA GLY A 11 27.45 16.90 12.81
C GLY A 11 28.44 16.95 13.97
N GLU A 12 29.74 17.06 13.65
CA GLU A 12 30.87 16.85 14.57
C GLU A 12 30.92 17.82 15.77
N ARG A 13 30.19 18.95 15.70
CA ARG A 13 30.15 19.94 16.79
C ARG A 13 29.27 19.53 17.97
N GLY A 14 28.53 18.43 17.86
CA GLY A 14 27.62 17.97 18.92
C GLY A 14 26.29 18.72 18.99
N VAL A 15 25.44 18.30 19.91
CA VAL A 15 24.07 18.81 20.12
C VAL A 15 24.11 20.16 20.85
N PRO A 16 23.49 21.22 20.32
CA PRO A 16 23.41 22.52 20.99
C PRO A 16 22.47 22.47 22.19
N LEU A 17 22.93 23.01 23.32
CA LEU A 17 22.15 23.29 24.51
C LEU A 17 21.68 24.75 24.50
N HIS A 18 20.48 24.98 25.02
CA HIS A 18 19.85 26.29 25.13
C HIS A 18 19.40 26.54 26.58
N ALA A 19 19.35 27.81 26.99
CA ALA A 19 18.93 28.19 28.34
C ALA A 19 17.41 28.01 28.56
N GLY A 20 16.62 28.16 27.50
CA GLY A 20 15.17 27.97 27.48
C GLY A 20 14.67 27.30 26.20
N ALA A 21 13.46 26.72 26.25
CA ALA A 21 12.79 26.18 25.08
C ALA A 21 12.53 27.29 24.04
N GLY A 22 12.86 27.05 22.77
CA GLY A 22 12.66 28.01 21.68
C GLY A 22 13.72 29.11 21.57
N GLU A 23 14.70 29.16 22.48
CA GLU A 23 15.76 30.18 22.41
C GLU A 23 16.76 29.89 21.29
N ARG A 24 17.23 30.94 20.61
CA ARG A 24 18.24 30.79 19.54
C ARG A 24 19.67 30.79 20.07
N LYS A 25 19.91 31.33 21.26
CA LYS A 25 21.25 31.44 21.84
C LYS A 25 21.68 30.09 22.41
N VAL A 26 22.81 29.58 21.91
CA VAL A 26 23.41 28.35 22.40
C VAL A 26 24.17 28.65 23.70
N SER A 27 23.81 27.98 24.79
CA SER A 27 24.45 28.10 26.10
C SER A 27 25.60 27.11 26.29
N GLY A 28 25.64 26.05 25.49
CA GLY A 28 26.67 25.02 25.53
C GLY A 28 26.45 23.95 24.45
N ARG A 29 27.28 22.91 24.43
CA ARG A 29 27.11 21.76 23.52
C ARG A 29 27.47 20.47 24.24
N LEU A 30 26.76 19.39 23.91
CA LEU A 30 27.10 18.04 24.33
C LEU A 30 27.55 17.21 23.12
N PRO A 31 28.57 16.35 23.26
CA PRO A 31 28.98 15.44 22.19
C PRO A 31 27.86 14.53 21.72
N ASP A 32 27.98 14.04 20.48
CA ASP A 32 27.14 12.95 19.97
C ASP A 32 27.28 11.69 20.85
N GLY A 33 26.20 10.94 21.01
CA GLY A 33 26.18 9.73 21.83
C GLY A 33 26.17 9.98 23.34
N THR A 34 26.11 11.23 23.79
CA THR A 34 26.08 11.54 25.23
C THR A 34 24.79 10.98 25.86
N PRO A 35 24.89 10.11 26.89
CA PRO A 35 23.73 9.65 27.63
C PRO A 35 23.20 10.76 28.53
N VAL A 36 21.89 10.96 28.50
CA VAL A 36 21.17 12.00 29.23
C VAL A 36 19.89 11.46 29.85
N ARG A 37 19.28 12.24 30.74
CA ARG A 37 17.91 12.02 31.20
C ARG A 37 17.05 13.19 30.77
N VAL A 38 15.90 12.91 30.15
CA VAL A 38 14.88 13.91 29.86
C VAL A 38 14.15 14.24 31.16
N VAL A 39 14.30 15.48 31.63
CA VAL A 39 13.70 15.96 32.88
C VAL A 39 12.44 16.79 32.66
N GLU A 40 12.27 17.36 31.46
CA GLU A 40 11.11 18.18 31.09
C GLU A 40 10.86 18.14 29.58
N THR A 41 9.60 18.32 29.17
CA THR A 41 9.19 18.43 27.77
C THR A 41 8.36 19.69 27.59
N ALA A 42 8.71 20.53 26.62
CA ALA A 42 7.95 21.73 26.31
C ALA A 42 6.54 21.36 25.80
N ARG A 43 5.58 22.28 25.95
CA ARG A 43 4.16 22.02 25.62
C ARG A 43 3.91 21.60 24.17
N ASP A 44 4.74 22.07 23.25
CA ASP A 44 4.66 21.76 21.81
C ASP A 44 5.41 20.47 21.44
N GLY A 45 6.09 19.83 22.41
CA GLY A 45 6.92 18.64 22.18
C GLY A 45 8.20 18.90 21.37
N GLY A 46 8.44 20.13 20.90
CA GLY A 46 9.57 20.46 20.04
C GLY A 46 10.90 20.53 20.78
N TRP A 47 10.85 20.70 22.11
CA TRP A 47 12.01 20.91 22.97
C TRP A 47 11.97 20.02 24.21
N LEU A 48 13.12 19.48 24.56
CA LEU A 48 13.33 18.63 25.72
C LEU A 48 14.41 19.24 26.60
N ARG A 49 14.16 19.30 27.91
CA ARG A 49 15.20 19.62 28.88
C ARG A 49 15.90 18.34 29.29
N VAL A 50 17.21 18.30 29.11
CA VAL A 50 18.04 17.13 29.38
C VAL A 50 19.07 17.40 30.46
N ARG A 51 19.43 16.38 31.22
CA ARG A 51 20.53 16.38 32.21
C ARG A 51 21.51 15.26 31.87
N ALA A 52 22.78 15.60 31.63
CA ALA A 52 23.86 14.64 31.42
C ALA A 52 24.42 14.11 32.76
N GLY A 53 25.20 13.03 32.68
CA GLY A 53 25.78 12.36 33.87
C GLY A 53 26.77 13.22 34.67
N ASP A 54 27.38 14.23 34.03
CA ASP A 54 28.28 15.20 34.66
C ASP A 54 27.53 16.37 35.34
N GLY A 55 26.20 16.37 35.30
CA GLY A 55 25.34 17.41 35.86
C GLY A 55 25.03 18.55 34.89
N THR A 56 25.57 18.54 33.66
CA THR A 56 25.26 19.55 32.64
C THR A 56 23.78 19.47 32.25
N GLU A 57 23.10 20.62 32.23
CA GLU A 57 21.70 20.74 31.86
C GLU A 57 21.47 21.76 30.76
N GLY A 58 20.46 21.50 29.93
CA GLY A 58 19.97 22.49 28.98
C GLY A 58 18.78 21.99 28.17
N TRP A 59 18.18 22.90 27.41
CA TRP A 59 17.14 22.58 26.44
C TRP A 59 17.75 22.18 25.10
N VAL A 60 17.22 21.12 24.49
CA VAL A 60 17.61 20.62 23.17
C VAL A 60 16.37 20.44 22.31
N VAL A 61 16.53 20.55 20.99
CA VAL A 61 15.46 20.21 20.05
C VAL A 61 15.21 18.70 20.10
N ALA A 62 13.96 18.28 20.19
CA ALA A 62 13.57 16.88 20.41
C ALA A 62 14.18 15.90 19.40
N ARG A 63 14.40 16.34 18.15
CA ARG A 63 15.04 15.54 17.09
C ARG A 63 16.45 15.05 17.40
N TYR A 64 17.12 15.63 18.39
CA TYR A 64 18.46 15.23 18.82
C TYR A 64 18.43 14.22 19.97
N VAL A 65 17.26 13.78 20.44
CA VAL A 65 17.12 12.90 21.59
C VAL A 65 16.51 11.58 21.17
N GLN A 66 17.20 10.48 21.44
CA GLN A 66 16.72 9.12 21.26
C GLN A 66 16.37 8.55 22.64
N LEU A 67 15.08 8.34 22.93
CA LEU A 67 14.62 7.80 24.22
C LEU A 67 14.95 6.31 24.32
N ASP A 68 15.53 5.89 25.44
CA ASP A 68 15.73 4.47 25.76
C ASP A 68 14.41 3.95 26.33
N THR A 69 13.60 3.30 25.50
CA THR A 69 12.38 2.64 25.97
C THR A 69 12.74 1.24 26.46
N PRO A 70 12.55 0.89 27.75
CA PRO A 70 12.70 -0.49 28.18
C PRO A 70 11.64 -1.34 27.48
N SER A 71 12.10 -2.37 26.77
CA SER A 71 11.28 -3.35 26.07
C SER A 71 10.39 -4.06 27.07
N ALA A 72 9.10 -3.74 27.07
CA ALA A 72 8.10 -4.44 27.85
C ALA A 72 7.78 -5.77 27.17
N GLU A 73 8.10 -6.83 27.90
CA GLU A 73 7.84 -8.24 27.69
C GLU A 73 6.31 -8.49 27.56
N ASN A 74 5.81 -8.34 26.34
CA ASN A 74 4.58 -8.93 25.80
C ASN A 74 4.64 -8.76 24.28
N ALA A 75 5.51 -9.54 23.65
CA ALA A 75 5.66 -9.54 22.21
C ALA A 75 4.47 -10.27 21.57
N PRO A 76 3.79 -9.68 20.54
CA PRO A 76 3.10 -10.48 19.52
C PRO A 76 4.09 -11.48 18.90
N PRO A 77 3.63 -12.58 18.26
CA PRO A 77 4.53 -13.56 17.66
C PRO A 77 5.57 -12.84 16.82
N SER A 78 6.84 -13.08 17.16
CA SER A 78 7.97 -12.55 16.41
C SER A 78 7.81 -12.95 14.95
N LEU A 79 8.10 -11.98 14.06
CA LEU A 79 8.39 -12.23 12.66
C LEU A 79 9.19 -13.54 12.52
N PRO A 80 8.98 -14.37 11.49
CA PRO A 80 9.90 -15.46 11.23
C PRO A 80 11.33 -14.89 11.22
N ALA A 81 12.16 -15.40 12.12
CA ALA A 81 13.55 -15.01 12.21
C ALA A 81 14.21 -15.36 10.85
N GLY A 82 14.51 -14.35 10.02
CA GLY A 82 15.14 -14.63 8.73
C GLY A 82 14.90 -13.68 7.54
N LEU A 83 14.72 -12.37 7.74
CA LEU A 83 15.06 -11.39 6.68
C LEU A 83 16.31 -10.64 7.16
N PRO A 84 17.51 -10.89 6.59
CA PRO A 84 18.75 -10.58 7.27
C PRO A 84 19.23 -9.16 6.97
N GLU A 85 20.04 -8.63 7.89
CA GLU A 85 21.00 -7.55 7.61
C GLU A 85 21.93 -7.89 6.40
N ASP A 86 21.93 -9.16 5.98
CA ASP A 86 22.56 -9.74 4.78
C ASP A 86 21.58 -9.90 3.60
N PHE A 87 20.88 -8.85 3.15
CA PHE A 87 20.41 -8.81 1.76
C PHE A 87 21.59 -8.31 0.90
N PRO A 88 22.48 -9.17 0.35
CA PRO A 88 23.49 -8.70 -0.57
C PRO A 88 22.79 -8.20 -1.82
N LEU A 89 22.76 -6.88 -2.01
CA LEU A 89 22.43 -6.30 -3.30
C LEU A 89 23.45 -6.83 -4.31
N PRO A 90 23.03 -7.50 -5.40
CA PRO A 90 23.95 -7.85 -6.47
C PRO A 90 24.61 -6.55 -6.98
N GLY A 91 25.95 -6.54 -7.04
CA GLY A 91 26.68 -5.56 -7.85
C GLY A 91 26.66 -4.09 -7.45
N GLY A 92 26.20 -3.70 -6.25
CA GLY A 92 26.33 -2.32 -5.77
C GLY A 92 25.54 -1.26 -6.56
N ALA A 93 24.54 -1.67 -7.36
CA ALA A 93 23.82 -0.76 -8.26
C ALA A 93 22.82 0.17 -7.53
N CYS A 94 22.21 -0.28 -6.43
CA CYS A 94 21.22 0.50 -5.67
C CYS A 94 21.40 0.38 -4.15
N PRO A 95 22.47 0.93 -3.53
CA PRO A 95 22.70 0.85 -2.07
C PRO A 95 21.58 1.51 -1.22
N THR A 96 20.72 2.32 -1.84
CA THR A 96 19.56 2.94 -1.21
C THR A 96 18.32 2.06 -1.21
N ALA A 97 18.30 0.95 -1.95
CA ALA A 97 17.17 0.01 -2.01
C ALA A 97 17.22 -0.99 -0.85
N ILE A 98 17.45 -0.54 0.38
CA ILE A 98 17.24 -1.37 1.57
C ILE A 98 15.90 -0.91 2.17
N PRO A 99 14.93 -1.81 2.42
CA PRO A 99 13.68 -1.40 3.05
C PRO A 99 13.98 -0.87 4.45
N ASP A 100 13.29 0.17 4.89
CA ASP A 100 13.46 0.65 6.26
C ASP A 100 12.93 -0.44 7.23
N PRO A 101 13.78 -1.08 8.06
CA PRO A 101 13.31 -2.14 8.96
C PRO A 101 12.34 -1.60 10.03
N ALA A 102 12.39 -0.29 10.31
CA ALA A 102 11.46 0.40 11.19
C ALA A 102 10.17 0.83 10.48
N ALA A 103 10.02 0.54 9.18
CA ALA A 103 8.84 0.87 8.42
C ALA A 103 7.62 0.13 9.00
N LYS A 104 6.67 0.91 9.53
CA LYS A 104 5.40 0.44 10.05
C LYS A 104 4.26 1.14 9.32
N LEU A 105 3.18 0.40 9.09
CA LEU A 105 1.93 0.97 8.63
C LEU A 105 1.11 1.44 9.83
N ALA A 106 0.65 2.68 9.79
CA ALA A 106 -0.25 3.23 10.80
C ALA A 106 -1.70 3.05 10.34
N GLU A 107 -2.58 2.58 11.22
CA GLU A 107 -4.00 2.53 10.91
C GLU A 107 -4.63 3.92 11.04
N ALA A 108 -5.46 4.28 10.07
CA ALA A 108 -6.29 5.46 10.06
C ALA A 108 -7.71 5.10 9.58
N PRO A 109 -8.74 5.84 10.02
CA PRO A 109 -10.08 5.68 9.50
C PRO A 109 -10.11 6.03 8.00
N VAL A 110 -11.00 5.38 7.25
CA VAL A 110 -11.28 5.76 5.86
C VAL A 110 -12.27 6.93 5.86
N GLU A 111 -11.86 8.05 5.27
CA GLU A 111 -12.64 9.29 5.24
C GLU A 111 -13.67 9.30 4.10
N ASP A 112 -13.35 8.69 2.95
CA ASP A 112 -14.23 8.63 1.78
C ASP A 112 -14.95 7.27 1.70
N GLN A 113 -16.27 7.30 1.88
CA GLN A 113 -17.14 6.13 1.88
C GLN A 113 -18.43 6.41 1.11
N ALA A 114 -18.92 5.39 0.40
CA ALA A 114 -20.19 5.43 -0.32
C ALA A 114 -20.95 4.11 -0.15
N GLU A 115 -22.26 4.14 -0.41
CA GLU A 115 -23.11 2.95 -0.37
C GLU A 115 -24.17 3.04 -1.48
N ILE A 116 -24.41 1.92 -2.16
CA ILE A 116 -25.51 1.73 -3.11
C ILE A 116 -26.32 0.54 -2.61
N ASP A 117 -27.58 0.76 -2.24
CA ASP A 117 -28.51 -0.23 -1.69
C ASP A 117 -28.02 -0.96 -0.42
N SER A 118 -28.90 -1.07 0.58
CA SER A 118 -28.56 -1.72 1.86
C SER A 118 -28.86 -3.22 1.81
N ALA A 119 -27.90 -4.04 1.38
CA ALA A 119 -27.94 -5.49 1.61
C ALA A 119 -26.56 -6.14 1.51
N ALA A 120 -25.84 -6.23 2.62
CA ALA A 120 -24.73 -7.17 2.73
C ALA A 120 -25.27 -8.60 2.64
N SER A 121 -24.81 -9.35 1.66
CA SER A 121 -25.16 -10.77 1.49
C SER A 121 -23.97 -11.63 1.89
N ALA A 122 -24.19 -12.71 2.65
CA ALA A 122 -23.11 -13.66 2.91
C ALA A 122 -22.65 -14.30 1.59
N PRO A 123 -21.34 -14.54 1.40
CA PRO A 123 -20.86 -15.23 0.21
C PRO A 123 -21.53 -16.61 0.10
N PRO A 124 -22.14 -16.95 -1.05
CA PRO A 124 -22.86 -18.20 -1.20
C PRO A 124 -21.89 -19.39 -1.16
N GLY A 125 -22.23 -20.40 -0.35
CA GLY A 125 -21.54 -21.70 -0.37
C GLY A 125 -20.07 -21.67 0.03
N GLY A 126 -19.66 -20.73 0.89
CA GLY A 126 -18.26 -20.60 1.34
C GLY A 126 -17.33 -20.18 0.20
N ARG A 127 -17.84 -19.55 -0.87
CA ARG A 127 -17.04 -19.08 -2.00
C ARG A 127 -16.96 -17.56 -1.98
N LEU A 128 -15.74 -17.01 -1.95
CA LEU A 128 -15.50 -15.58 -2.09
C LEU A 128 -14.74 -15.31 -3.38
N VAL A 129 -15.14 -14.27 -4.12
CA VAL A 129 -14.49 -13.87 -5.38
C VAL A 129 -14.01 -12.44 -5.16
N VAL A 130 -12.69 -12.26 -5.24
CA VAL A 130 -12.03 -10.96 -5.11
C VAL A 130 -11.47 -10.59 -6.47
N ALA A 131 -11.84 -9.44 -7.00
CA ALA A 131 -11.28 -8.91 -8.24
C ALA A 131 -10.42 -7.68 -7.96
N SER A 132 -9.36 -7.47 -8.74
CA SER A 132 -8.57 -6.24 -8.76
C SER A 132 -8.55 -5.65 -10.15
N TYR A 133 -8.70 -4.33 -10.26
CA TYR A 133 -8.67 -3.63 -11.54
C TYR A 133 -8.17 -2.18 -11.40
N ASN A 134 -7.03 -1.86 -12.00
CA ASN A 134 -6.59 -0.47 -12.18
C ASN A 134 -7.46 0.20 -13.27
N LEU A 135 -8.09 1.31 -12.95
CA LEU A 135 -9.09 1.97 -13.80
C LEU A 135 -8.52 3.03 -14.72
N TRP A 136 -7.28 3.45 -14.49
CA TRP A 136 -6.60 4.52 -15.22
C TRP A 136 -7.43 5.82 -15.30
N GLU A 137 -7.64 6.46 -14.15
CA GLU A 137 -8.32 7.75 -13.90
C GLU A 137 -9.52 8.08 -14.83
N LEU A 138 -10.73 8.08 -14.28
CA LEU A 138 -12.01 8.23 -14.96
C LEU A 138 -12.45 9.66 -15.30
N TYR A 139 -12.06 10.67 -14.52
CA TYR A 139 -12.74 11.98 -14.50
C TYR A 139 -12.18 13.06 -15.40
N ASP A 140 -10.92 13.02 -15.84
CA ASP A 140 -10.40 14.19 -16.55
C ASP A 140 -9.58 13.91 -17.82
N GLY A 141 -9.03 12.70 -17.99
CA GLY A 141 -8.09 12.44 -19.07
C GLY A 141 -6.96 13.48 -19.11
N ARG A 142 -6.66 14.16 -17.99
CA ARG A 142 -5.65 15.22 -17.91
C ARG A 142 -4.31 14.69 -17.44
N ASP A 143 -4.27 13.53 -16.78
CA ASP A 143 -3.04 12.78 -16.58
C ASP A 143 -2.59 12.14 -17.90
N GLY A 144 -2.05 13.00 -18.78
CA GLY A 144 -0.92 12.66 -19.63
C GLY A 144 -1.20 11.85 -20.90
N ASP A 145 -1.59 12.57 -21.96
CA ASP A 145 -0.84 12.62 -23.22
C ASP A 145 -0.23 11.32 -23.77
N ARG A 146 -0.99 10.61 -24.63
CA ARG A 146 -0.60 10.06 -25.97
C ARG A 146 -1.37 8.81 -26.37
N TYR A 147 -1.98 8.09 -25.44
CA TYR A 147 -2.44 6.73 -25.72
C TYR A 147 -3.82 6.66 -26.39
N LEU A 148 -4.70 7.66 -26.22
CA LEU A 148 -6.08 7.55 -26.69
C LEU A 148 -6.62 8.86 -27.32
N GLY A 149 -6.00 9.30 -28.43
CA GLY A 149 -6.53 10.42 -29.23
C GLY A 149 -8.00 10.23 -29.64
N ASP A 150 -8.45 8.98 -29.80
CA ASP A 150 -9.84 8.64 -30.12
C ASP A 150 -10.80 8.76 -28.92
N GLU A 151 -10.34 8.56 -27.67
CA GLU A 151 -11.21 8.67 -26.49
C GLU A 151 -11.47 10.12 -26.09
N HIS A 152 -10.50 11.01 -26.23
CA HIS A 152 -10.75 12.44 -26.04
C HIS A 152 -11.79 12.97 -27.05
N ALA A 153 -11.80 12.44 -28.28
CA ALA A 153 -12.83 12.76 -29.26
C ALA A 153 -14.21 12.24 -28.83
N GLU A 154 -14.25 11.11 -28.12
CA GLU A 154 -15.48 10.55 -27.57
C GLU A 154 -16.01 11.35 -26.36
N ALA A 155 -15.12 11.73 -25.43
CA ALA A 155 -15.46 12.58 -24.30
C ALA A 155 -16.02 13.93 -24.77
N ALA A 156 -15.42 14.53 -25.80
CA ALA A 156 -15.95 15.75 -26.42
C ALA A 156 -17.35 15.58 -27.01
N ARG A 157 -17.70 14.38 -27.48
CA ARG A 157 -19.03 14.07 -28.06
C ARG A 157 -20.09 13.80 -26.99
N LEU A 158 -19.74 13.09 -25.92
CA LEU A 158 -20.66 12.64 -24.88
C LEU A 158 -20.82 13.66 -23.74
N GLY A 159 -19.87 14.60 -23.61
CA GLY A 159 -19.69 15.38 -22.38
C GLY A 159 -19.09 14.54 -21.25
N GLU A 160 -18.58 15.20 -20.22
CA GLU A 160 -17.87 14.58 -19.10
C GLU A 160 -18.72 13.48 -18.42
N ALA A 161 -19.94 13.81 -18.00
CA ALA A 161 -20.84 12.85 -17.35
C ALA A 161 -21.20 11.65 -18.24
N GLY A 162 -21.42 11.88 -19.54
CA GLY A 162 -21.72 10.81 -20.50
C GLY A 162 -20.52 9.90 -20.75
N HIS A 163 -19.32 10.47 -20.76
CA HIS A 163 -18.07 9.73 -20.87
C HIS A 163 -17.82 8.87 -19.63
N THR A 164 -17.92 9.44 -18.43
CA THR A 164 -17.76 8.71 -17.16
C THR A 164 -18.76 7.56 -17.07
N ALA A 165 -20.05 7.80 -17.36
CA ALA A 165 -21.07 6.75 -17.32
C ALA A 165 -20.76 5.60 -18.28
N ARG A 166 -20.27 5.91 -19.49
CA ARG A 166 -19.87 4.88 -20.46
C ARG A 166 -18.63 4.12 -20.01
N ARG A 167 -17.63 4.78 -19.42
CA ARG A 167 -16.45 4.10 -18.88
C ARG A 167 -16.83 3.20 -17.70
N VAL A 168 -17.66 3.66 -16.77
CA VAL A 168 -18.21 2.85 -15.67
C VAL A 168 -18.90 1.60 -16.19
N GLU A 169 -19.79 1.74 -17.17
CA GLU A 169 -20.49 0.61 -17.80
C GLU A 169 -19.53 -0.37 -18.48
N THR A 170 -18.48 0.15 -19.12
CA THR A 170 -17.45 -0.66 -19.79
C THR A 170 -16.60 -1.44 -18.78
N LEU A 171 -16.11 -0.76 -17.73
CA LEU A 171 -15.29 -1.34 -16.67
C LEU A 171 -16.09 -2.38 -15.87
N GLY A 172 -17.30 -2.02 -15.43
CA GLY A 172 -18.21 -2.95 -14.75
C GLY A 172 -18.60 -4.13 -15.64
N GLY A 173 -18.87 -3.87 -16.92
CA GLY A 173 -19.14 -4.90 -17.93
C GLY A 173 -18.04 -5.95 -18.06
N ALA A 174 -16.76 -5.55 -17.96
CA ALA A 174 -15.62 -6.46 -17.99
C ALA A 174 -15.60 -7.43 -16.78
N LEU A 175 -16.16 -7.01 -15.64
CA LEU A 175 -16.19 -7.78 -14.39
C LEU A 175 -17.45 -8.66 -14.24
N ARG A 176 -18.50 -8.44 -15.02
CA ARG A 176 -19.80 -9.14 -14.88
C ARG A 176 -19.70 -10.65 -14.85
N ALA A 177 -18.85 -11.22 -15.71
CA ALA A 177 -18.72 -12.68 -15.80
C ALA A 177 -18.14 -13.29 -14.51
N ALA A 178 -17.29 -12.55 -13.79
CA ALA A 178 -16.74 -12.99 -12.52
C ALA A 178 -17.68 -12.74 -11.34
N ALA A 179 -18.60 -11.77 -11.46
CA ALA A 179 -19.56 -11.37 -10.43
C ALA A 179 -18.90 -11.22 -9.04
N PRO A 180 -17.88 -10.37 -8.91
CA PRO A 180 -17.05 -10.31 -7.71
C PRO A 180 -17.87 -10.01 -6.45
N HIS A 181 -17.41 -10.51 -5.31
CA HIS A 181 -17.95 -10.21 -3.99
C HIS A 181 -17.24 -9.01 -3.36
N VAL A 182 -15.95 -8.91 -3.65
CA VAL A 182 -15.08 -7.80 -3.26
C VAL A 182 -14.35 -7.32 -4.51
N LEU A 183 -14.33 -6.03 -4.73
CA LEU A 183 -13.65 -5.39 -5.85
C LEU A 183 -12.61 -4.42 -5.28
N VAL A 184 -11.37 -4.60 -5.70
CA VAL A 184 -10.22 -3.76 -5.39
C VAL A 184 -9.92 -2.91 -6.63
N LEU A 185 -9.83 -1.60 -6.45
CA LEU A 185 -9.65 -0.65 -7.55
C LEU A 185 -8.45 0.25 -7.30
N GLN A 186 -7.67 0.52 -8.34
CA GLN A 186 -6.59 1.50 -8.34
C GLN A 186 -6.90 2.62 -9.32
N GLU A 187 -6.34 3.80 -9.08
CA GLU A 187 -6.54 5.01 -9.91
C GLU A 187 -8.02 5.38 -10.03
N VAL A 188 -8.72 5.26 -8.91
CA VAL A 188 -10.12 5.65 -8.77
C VAL A 188 -10.19 6.92 -7.93
N GLU A 189 -11.12 7.81 -8.27
CA GLU A 189 -11.10 9.16 -7.72
C GLU A 189 -11.86 9.30 -6.42
N ASN A 190 -12.82 8.42 -6.16
CA ASN A 190 -13.59 8.40 -4.91
C ASN A 190 -14.38 7.10 -4.72
N ALA A 191 -14.94 6.94 -3.52
CA ALA A 191 -15.76 5.79 -3.16
C ALA A 191 -17.08 5.70 -3.97
N GLU A 192 -17.67 6.84 -4.37
CA GLU A 192 -18.91 6.85 -5.18
C GLU A 192 -18.68 6.20 -6.54
N LEU A 193 -17.57 6.53 -7.20
CA LEU A 193 -17.19 5.96 -8.48
C LEU A 193 -16.82 4.48 -8.36
N ALA A 194 -16.10 4.10 -7.29
CA ALA A 194 -15.85 2.70 -6.98
C ALA A 194 -17.16 1.90 -6.86
N CYS A 195 -18.16 2.48 -6.19
CA CYS A 195 -19.50 1.92 -6.08
C CYS A 195 -20.23 1.85 -7.41
N ALA A 196 -20.12 2.88 -8.26
CA ALA A 196 -20.72 2.87 -9.59
C ALA A 196 -20.15 1.74 -10.47
N VAL A 197 -18.83 1.51 -10.45
CA VAL A 197 -18.18 0.39 -11.17
C VAL A 197 -18.63 -0.96 -10.60
N ALA A 198 -18.66 -1.09 -9.27
CA ALA A 198 -19.10 -2.32 -8.61
C ALA A 198 -20.56 -2.66 -8.91
N HIS A 199 -21.44 -1.66 -8.89
CA HIS A 199 -22.84 -1.80 -9.29
C HIS A 199 -22.98 -2.16 -10.77
N ALA A 200 -22.21 -1.55 -11.67
CA ALA A 200 -22.22 -1.93 -13.10
C ALA A 200 -21.75 -3.38 -13.34
N ALA A 201 -20.90 -3.91 -12.45
CA ALA A 201 -20.45 -5.30 -12.46
C ALA A 201 -21.50 -6.29 -11.92
N VAL A 202 -22.25 -5.91 -10.88
CA VAL A 202 -23.33 -6.73 -10.28
C VAL A 202 -24.52 -5.82 -9.91
N PRO A 203 -25.42 -5.49 -10.87
CA PRO A 203 -26.44 -4.46 -10.69
C PRO A 203 -27.49 -4.77 -9.62
N GLU A 204 -27.73 -6.04 -9.34
CA GLU A 204 -28.72 -6.49 -8.36
C GLU A 204 -28.20 -6.50 -6.91
N ALA A 205 -26.93 -6.18 -6.69
CA ALA A 205 -26.29 -6.23 -5.39
C ALA A 205 -26.16 -4.85 -4.72
N GLY A 206 -26.29 -4.83 -3.40
CA GLY A 206 -25.90 -3.70 -2.57
C GLY A 206 -24.41 -3.67 -2.31
N TRP A 207 -23.79 -2.50 -2.39
CA TRP A 207 -22.35 -2.30 -2.28
C TRP A 207 -22.03 -1.23 -1.25
N ARG A 208 -21.06 -1.52 -0.38
CA ARG A 208 -20.38 -0.51 0.44
C ARG A 208 -18.96 -0.32 -0.09
N CYS A 209 -18.56 0.92 -0.24
CA CYS A 209 -17.30 1.31 -0.88
C CYS A 209 -16.51 2.25 0.00
N TRP A 210 -15.19 2.11 -0.09
CA TRP A 210 -14.20 2.85 0.67
C TRP A 210 -13.10 3.26 -0.30
N ALA A 211 -12.68 4.52 -0.27
CA ALA A 211 -11.53 4.98 -1.03
C ALA A 211 -10.53 5.71 -0.12
N ALA A 212 -9.25 5.56 -0.42
CA ALA A 212 -8.18 6.18 0.35
C ALA A 212 -7.14 6.84 -0.56
N ALA A 213 -6.86 8.10 -0.25
CA ALA A 213 -5.77 8.89 -0.79
C ALA A 213 -4.61 8.95 0.20
N TRP A 214 -3.37 9.01 -0.32
CA TRP A 214 -2.16 9.26 0.47
C TRP A 214 -1.34 10.45 -0.04
N ALA A 215 -1.50 10.81 -1.32
CA ALA A 215 -0.94 12.03 -1.88
C ALA A 215 -1.81 13.24 -1.54
N ARG A 216 -1.18 14.41 -1.38
CA ARG A 216 -1.88 15.72 -1.27
C ARG A 216 -2.13 16.34 -2.64
N GLU A 217 -2.15 15.52 -3.68
CA GLU A 217 -2.33 15.99 -5.05
C GLU A 217 -3.79 16.38 -5.29
N PRO A 218 -4.05 17.32 -6.22
CA PRO A 218 -5.42 17.74 -6.54
C PRO A 218 -6.31 16.59 -7.02
N HIS A 219 -5.69 15.56 -7.60
CA HIS A 219 -6.31 14.37 -8.16
C HIS A 219 -5.58 13.14 -7.58
N PRO A 220 -5.90 12.73 -6.34
CA PRO A 220 -5.18 11.62 -5.74
C PRO A 220 -5.56 10.32 -6.46
N GLN A 221 -4.55 9.59 -6.92
CA GLN A 221 -4.69 8.21 -7.37
C GLN A 221 -5.06 7.32 -6.18
N ASN A 222 -6.35 7.16 -5.94
CA ASN A 222 -6.78 6.41 -4.77
C ASN A 222 -6.72 4.90 -5.02
N VAL A 223 -6.68 4.20 -3.91
CA VAL A 223 -7.05 2.79 -3.85
C VAL A 223 -8.44 2.72 -3.25
N ALA A 224 -9.33 1.94 -3.84
CA ALA A 224 -10.64 1.66 -3.29
C ALA A 224 -10.90 0.17 -3.10
N VAL A 225 -11.79 -0.12 -2.15
CA VAL A 225 -12.40 -1.43 -1.97
C VAL A 225 -13.91 -1.24 -2.02
N ALA A 226 -14.61 -2.07 -2.80
CA ALA A 226 -16.05 -2.21 -2.77
C ALA A 226 -16.41 -3.63 -2.34
N SER A 227 -17.38 -3.78 -1.43
CA SER A 227 -17.83 -5.08 -0.94
C SER A 227 -19.36 -5.16 -0.91
N ARG A 228 -19.89 -6.26 -1.44
CA ARG A 228 -21.31 -6.64 -1.31
C ARG A 228 -21.56 -7.71 -0.24
N VAL A 229 -20.50 -8.10 0.48
CA VAL A 229 -20.55 -9.08 1.57
C VAL A 229 -20.32 -8.44 2.95
N GLY A 230 -20.41 -7.12 3.03
CA GLY A 230 -20.16 -6.34 4.25
C GLY A 230 -18.67 -6.18 4.56
N GLY A 231 -18.35 -6.07 5.84
CA GLY A 231 -16.97 -5.86 6.33
C GLY A 231 -16.67 -4.39 6.62
N GLU A 232 -15.45 -4.14 7.06
CA GLU A 232 -14.93 -2.81 7.34
C GLU A 232 -13.58 -2.61 6.68
N ALA A 233 -13.31 -1.38 6.24
CA ALA A 233 -12.02 -1.01 5.70
C ALA A 233 -11.29 -0.02 6.62
N VAL A 234 -9.97 -0.15 6.66
CA VAL A 234 -9.05 0.77 7.34
C VAL A 234 -7.97 1.23 6.38
N ARG A 235 -7.60 2.50 6.46
CA ARG A 235 -6.49 3.06 5.70
C ARG A 235 -5.19 2.71 6.41
N LEU A 236 -4.22 2.20 5.65
CA LEU A 236 -2.87 1.90 6.14
C LEU A 236 -1.92 2.96 5.63
N ASP A 237 -1.56 3.88 6.51
CA ASP A 237 -0.69 5.01 6.19
C ASP A 237 0.78 4.59 6.17
N PRO A 238 1.51 4.94 5.09
CA PRO A 238 2.93 4.65 4.98
C PRO A 238 3.69 5.41 6.07
N GLY A 239 4.54 4.68 6.78
CA GLY A 239 5.51 5.28 7.70
C GLY A 239 6.57 6.11 6.98
N ARG A 240 7.45 6.73 7.76
CA ARG A 240 8.61 7.45 7.24
C ARG A 240 9.41 6.53 6.30
N GLY A 241 9.71 6.99 5.08
CA GLY A 241 10.55 6.27 4.13
C GLY A 241 9.82 5.34 3.16
N MET A 242 8.52 5.07 3.34
CA MET A 242 7.73 4.17 2.47
C MET A 242 7.19 4.84 1.18
N GLY A 243 7.42 6.13 0.98
CA GLY A 243 6.81 6.89 -0.12
C GLY A 243 5.43 7.45 0.25
N GLN A 244 4.69 7.91 -0.76
CA GLN A 244 3.35 8.51 -0.59
C GLN A 244 2.22 7.52 -0.89
N ARG A 245 2.49 6.22 -0.94
CA ARG A 245 1.47 5.21 -1.24
C ARG A 245 1.34 4.25 -0.06
N GLY A 246 0.11 4.08 0.42
CA GLY A 246 -0.23 3.13 1.47
C GLY A 246 -1.00 1.94 0.92
N ALA A 247 -1.84 1.36 1.77
CA ALA A 247 -2.75 0.28 1.38
C ALA A 247 -4.12 0.47 2.02
N LEU A 248 -5.17 0.02 1.35
CA LEU A 248 -6.52 -0.02 1.92
C LEU A 248 -6.81 -1.46 2.34
N GLU A 249 -6.93 -1.71 3.64
CA GLU A 249 -7.20 -3.05 4.15
C GLU A 249 -8.69 -3.20 4.45
N TRP A 250 -9.33 -4.17 3.80
CA TRP A 250 -10.68 -4.60 4.11
C TRP A 250 -10.68 -5.91 4.90
N THR A 251 -11.56 -6.02 5.88
CA THR A 251 -11.73 -7.21 6.73
C THR A 251 -13.11 -7.82 6.49
N LEU A 252 -13.14 -9.10 6.11
CA LEU A 252 -14.36 -9.89 5.97
C LEU A 252 -15.10 -9.96 7.32
N PRO A 253 -16.44 -9.89 7.37
CA PRO A 253 -17.19 -10.16 8.60
C PRO A 253 -16.78 -11.50 9.22
N GLY A 254 -16.48 -11.49 10.52
CA GLY A 254 -15.89 -12.64 11.23
C GLY A 254 -14.38 -12.55 11.41
N GLY A 255 -13.68 -11.78 10.56
CA GLY A 255 -12.25 -11.47 10.71
C GLY A 255 -11.28 -12.54 10.18
N ASP A 256 -11.78 -13.63 9.60
CA ASP A 256 -10.99 -14.77 9.13
C ASP A 256 -10.15 -14.46 7.88
N LEU A 257 -10.52 -13.43 7.12
CA LEU A 257 -9.81 -12.96 5.95
C LEU A 257 -9.67 -11.44 5.98
N ARG A 258 -8.44 -10.96 5.70
CA ARG A 258 -8.19 -9.56 5.33
C ARG A 258 -7.67 -9.46 3.91
N VAL A 259 -8.03 -8.39 3.23
CA VAL A 259 -7.60 -8.06 1.87
C VAL A 259 -6.94 -6.70 1.90
N ALA A 260 -5.64 -6.64 1.64
CA ALA A 260 -4.88 -5.41 1.45
C ALA A 260 -4.86 -5.05 -0.04
N ALA A 261 -5.60 -4.01 -0.39
CA ALA A 261 -5.56 -3.39 -1.70
C ALA A 261 -4.34 -2.47 -1.82
N VAL A 262 -3.54 -2.67 -2.86
CA VAL A 262 -2.31 -1.90 -3.10
C VAL A 262 -2.30 -1.24 -4.49
N HIS A 263 -1.61 -0.11 -4.58
CA HIS A 263 -1.17 0.50 -5.83
C HIS A 263 0.26 0.99 -5.60
N LEU A 264 1.24 0.16 -5.94
CA LEU A 264 2.64 0.41 -5.65
C LEU A 264 3.22 1.52 -6.53
N THR A 265 4.33 2.13 -6.10
CA THR A 265 4.94 3.25 -6.85
C THR A 265 5.42 2.78 -8.23
N SER A 266 5.02 3.47 -9.30
CA SER A 266 5.44 3.14 -10.67
C SER A 266 6.93 3.35 -10.92
N SER A 267 7.50 2.52 -11.78
CA SER A 267 8.87 2.63 -12.28
C SER A 267 8.93 2.97 -13.78
N VAL A 268 7.79 3.30 -14.38
CA VAL A 268 7.70 3.70 -15.79
C VAL A 268 8.49 5.00 -16.00
N GLY A 269 9.42 4.99 -16.96
CA GLY A 269 10.28 6.14 -17.27
C GLY A 269 11.41 6.39 -16.26
N ALA A 270 11.37 5.79 -15.07
CA ALA A 270 12.43 5.89 -14.08
C ALA A 270 13.65 5.03 -14.45
N ALA A 271 14.85 5.55 -14.17
CA ALA A 271 16.11 4.85 -14.34
C ALA A 271 17.13 5.26 -13.26
N GLY A 272 18.10 4.39 -12.99
CA GLY A 272 19.17 4.68 -12.02
C GLY A 272 18.60 4.98 -10.62
N ALA A 273 19.02 6.11 -10.03
CA ALA A 273 18.72 6.44 -8.64
C ALA A 273 17.21 6.62 -8.35
N GLU A 274 16.43 7.09 -9.33
CA GLU A 274 14.98 7.25 -9.18
C GLU A 274 14.27 5.89 -9.12
N ASP A 275 14.69 4.96 -9.98
CA ASP A 275 14.19 3.60 -10.01
C ASP A 275 14.54 2.84 -8.72
N CYS A 276 15.77 3.04 -8.21
CA CYS A 276 16.19 2.53 -6.90
C CYS A 276 15.30 3.07 -5.77
N ASP A 277 14.95 4.35 -5.80
CA ASP A 277 14.09 4.96 -4.79
C ASP A 277 12.66 4.39 -4.85
N ASN A 278 12.14 4.14 -6.05
CA ASN A 278 10.83 3.52 -6.23
C ASN A 278 10.83 2.07 -5.74
N ALA A 279 11.86 1.29 -6.05
CA ALA A 279 12.04 -0.05 -5.49
C ALA A 279 12.08 -0.03 -3.95
N ARG A 280 12.85 0.90 -3.33
CA ARG A 280 12.85 1.08 -1.88
C ARG A 280 11.45 1.31 -1.32
N LYS A 281 10.65 2.19 -1.94
CA LYS A 281 9.28 2.49 -1.48
C LYS A 281 8.40 1.25 -1.53
N ARG A 282 8.42 0.51 -2.65
CA ARG A 282 7.65 -0.74 -2.83
C ARG A 282 8.01 -1.78 -1.78
N MET A 283 9.31 -2.04 -1.61
CA MET A 283 9.79 -2.98 -0.59
C MET A 283 9.46 -2.54 0.83
N SER A 284 9.50 -1.24 1.14
CA SER A 284 9.16 -0.75 2.48
C SER A 284 7.67 -0.92 2.78
N LEU A 285 6.79 -0.73 1.78
CA LEU A 285 5.36 -1.02 1.92
C LEU A 285 5.12 -2.53 2.09
N ALA A 286 5.77 -3.38 1.28
CA ALA A 286 5.70 -4.83 1.43
C ALA A 286 6.17 -5.29 2.81
N TRP A 287 7.23 -4.68 3.33
CA TRP A 287 7.70 -4.93 4.70
C TRP A 287 6.66 -4.55 5.75
N GLY A 288 6.03 -3.38 5.60
CA GLY A 288 4.95 -2.94 6.48
C GLY A 288 3.74 -3.89 6.45
N LEU A 289 3.38 -4.40 5.27
CA LEU A 289 2.33 -5.41 5.09
C LEU A 289 2.72 -6.74 5.74
N ALA A 290 3.94 -7.22 5.56
CA ALA A 290 4.45 -8.44 6.21
C ALA A 290 4.42 -8.33 7.75
N GLN A 291 4.78 -7.17 8.32
CA GLN A 291 4.65 -6.93 9.75
C GLN A 291 3.19 -6.95 10.21
N ARG A 292 2.31 -6.31 9.43
CA ARG A 292 0.88 -6.27 9.72
C ARG A 292 0.25 -7.67 9.68
N GLN A 293 0.61 -8.46 8.68
CA GLN A 293 0.23 -9.87 8.56
C GLN A 293 0.65 -10.67 9.79
N ALA A 294 1.89 -10.53 10.25
CA ALA A 294 2.40 -11.26 11.41
C ALA A 294 1.59 -10.98 12.69
N ALA A 295 0.96 -9.80 12.79
CA ALA A 295 0.07 -9.45 13.89
C ALA A 295 -1.32 -10.11 13.82
N ILE A 296 -1.61 -10.91 12.79
CA ILE A 296 -2.88 -11.61 12.58
C ILE A 296 -2.61 -13.13 12.67
N PRO A 297 -2.55 -13.72 13.88
CA PRO A 297 -1.98 -15.05 14.11
C PRO A 297 -2.80 -16.25 13.63
N ALA A 298 -4.03 -16.06 13.13
CA ALA A 298 -4.89 -17.17 12.69
C ALA A 298 -5.66 -16.92 11.38
N GLY A 299 -5.69 -15.69 10.88
CA GLY A 299 -6.47 -15.29 9.70
C GLY A 299 -5.67 -15.37 8.41
N ALA A 300 -6.37 -15.61 7.30
CA ALA A 300 -5.83 -15.46 5.97
C ALA A 300 -5.63 -13.98 5.62
N TYR A 301 -4.66 -13.74 4.74
CA TYR A 301 -4.31 -12.40 4.30
C TYR A 301 -4.03 -12.39 2.81
N LEU A 302 -4.81 -11.63 2.04
CA LEU A 302 -4.64 -11.45 0.61
C LEU A 302 -4.08 -10.05 0.35
N VAL A 303 -2.89 -9.95 -0.24
CA VAL A 303 -2.39 -8.69 -0.83
C VAL A 303 -2.69 -8.74 -2.32
N ILE A 304 -3.46 -7.79 -2.83
CA ILE A 304 -3.86 -7.77 -4.24
C ILE A 304 -3.86 -6.35 -4.79
N GLY A 305 -3.40 -6.19 -6.01
CA GLY A 305 -3.42 -4.90 -6.68
C GLY A 305 -2.38 -4.75 -7.78
N ASP A 306 -2.11 -3.50 -8.14
CA ASP A 306 -1.06 -3.14 -9.08
C ASP A 306 0.27 -2.97 -8.33
N PHE A 307 1.22 -3.86 -8.61
CA PHE A 307 2.55 -3.89 -8.00
C PHE A 307 3.55 -3.03 -8.77
N ASN A 308 3.24 -2.57 -9.98
CA ASN A 308 4.09 -1.73 -10.80
C ASN A 308 5.52 -2.29 -11.04
N VAL A 309 5.70 -3.59 -10.84
CA VAL A 309 6.94 -4.34 -11.09
C VAL A 309 6.60 -5.66 -11.74
N ASP A 310 7.18 -5.91 -12.91
CA ASP A 310 7.04 -7.16 -13.63
C ASP A 310 8.17 -8.10 -13.19
N PRO A 311 7.86 -9.28 -12.61
CA PRO A 311 8.90 -10.25 -12.23
C PRO A 311 9.70 -10.78 -13.43
N ALA A 312 9.19 -10.61 -14.66
CA ALA A 312 9.91 -10.97 -15.88
C ALA A 312 10.88 -9.88 -16.39
N ASP A 313 10.87 -8.67 -15.81
CA ASP A 313 11.81 -7.60 -16.19
C ASP A 313 13.12 -7.72 -15.39
N PRO A 314 14.20 -8.27 -16.00
CA PRO A 314 15.47 -8.52 -15.30
C PRO A 314 16.10 -7.24 -14.75
N LEU A 315 15.82 -6.07 -15.35
CA LEU A 315 16.37 -4.80 -14.90
C LEU A 315 15.70 -4.31 -13.62
N LYS A 316 14.44 -4.68 -13.39
CA LYS A 316 13.70 -4.26 -12.20
C LYS A 316 13.86 -5.27 -11.06
N VAL A 317 13.87 -6.57 -11.36
CA VAL A 317 14.00 -7.62 -10.33
C VAL A 317 15.39 -7.75 -9.72
N GLU A 318 16.43 -7.17 -10.34
CA GLU A 318 17.80 -7.25 -9.78
C GLU A 318 17.88 -6.63 -8.36
N TYR A 319 17.13 -5.57 -8.10
CA TYR A 319 17.16 -4.84 -6.83
C TYR A 319 15.78 -4.58 -6.21
N ASP A 320 14.68 -4.84 -6.91
CA ASP A 320 13.36 -4.90 -6.29
C ASP A 320 13.10 -6.29 -5.71
N ARG A 321 13.00 -6.36 -4.38
CA ARG A 321 12.82 -7.60 -3.62
C ARG A 321 11.44 -7.67 -2.95
N THR A 322 10.47 -6.92 -3.47
CA THR A 322 9.07 -6.91 -2.96
C THR A 322 8.53 -8.33 -2.81
N ASP A 323 8.74 -9.17 -3.83
CA ASP A 323 8.30 -10.56 -3.86
C ASP A 323 8.93 -11.42 -2.78
N ASP A 324 10.24 -11.29 -2.58
CA ASP A 324 10.95 -12.04 -1.54
C ASP A 324 10.47 -11.68 -0.14
N ILE A 325 10.11 -10.40 0.08
CA ILE A 325 9.60 -9.94 1.37
C ILE A 325 8.26 -10.60 1.66
N LEU A 326 7.33 -10.60 0.69
CA LEU A 326 6.01 -11.22 0.84
C LEU A 326 6.12 -12.76 0.96
N ALA A 327 6.93 -13.40 0.11
CA ALA A 327 7.17 -14.84 0.17
C ALA A 327 7.70 -15.28 1.54
N ARG A 328 8.63 -14.51 2.15
CA ARG A 328 9.15 -14.81 3.49
C ARG A 328 8.17 -14.51 4.62
N ALA A 329 7.16 -13.68 4.38
CA ALA A 329 6.03 -13.50 5.29
C ALA A 329 5.07 -14.72 5.29
N GLY A 330 5.32 -15.70 4.41
CA GLY A 330 4.50 -16.90 4.23
C GLY A 330 3.45 -16.76 3.14
N ASP A 331 3.49 -15.67 2.37
CA ASP A 331 2.58 -15.45 1.27
C ASP A 331 2.97 -16.30 0.06
N GLN A 332 1.97 -16.71 -0.70
CA GLN A 332 2.14 -17.45 -1.95
C GLN A 332 1.69 -16.56 -3.10
N ASP A 333 2.54 -16.35 -4.10
CA ASP A 333 2.10 -15.75 -5.36
C ASP A 333 1.14 -16.72 -6.05
N LEU A 334 -0.11 -16.29 -6.21
CA LEU A 334 -1.13 -17.12 -6.82
C LEU A 334 -0.89 -17.33 -8.31
N LEU A 335 -0.23 -16.39 -9.01
CA LEU A 335 0.04 -16.51 -10.44
C LEU A 335 1.10 -17.57 -10.76
N GLU A 336 2.10 -17.76 -9.89
CA GLU A 336 3.08 -18.85 -10.04
C GLU A 336 2.43 -20.24 -9.96
N ARG A 337 1.33 -20.36 -9.20
CA ARG A 337 0.59 -21.62 -9.03
C ARG A 337 -0.34 -21.94 -10.21
N ALA A 338 -0.57 -20.98 -11.11
CA ALA A 338 -1.45 -21.12 -12.26
C ALA A 338 -0.67 -20.93 -13.58
N PRO A 339 0.27 -21.85 -13.91
CA PRO A 339 1.08 -21.73 -15.12
C PRO A 339 0.19 -21.72 -16.37
N GLY A 340 0.22 -20.61 -17.11
CA GLY A 340 -0.65 -20.37 -18.26
C GLY A 340 -1.63 -19.21 -18.08
N VAL A 341 -1.74 -18.65 -16.87
CA VAL A 341 -2.42 -17.37 -16.59
C VAL A 341 -1.47 -16.22 -16.99
N ALA A 342 -1.20 -16.13 -18.29
CA ALA A 342 -0.77 -14.87 -18.89
C ALA A 342 -2.02 -14.21 -19.50
N PRO A 343 -2.13 -12.87 -19.53
CA PRO A 343 -3.21 -12.22 -20.27
C PRO A 343 -3.18 -12.68 -21.73
N ALA A 344 -4.12 -13.56 -22.08
CA ALA A 344 -4.32 -14.15 -23.39
C ALA A 344 -4.81 -13.14 -24.45
N GLY A 345 -3.97 -12.17 -24.82
CA GLY A 345 -4.46 -11.10 -25.70
C GLY A 345 -3.60 -9.86 -25.76
N ALA A 346 -2.68 -9.68 -24.81
CA ALA A 346 -1.72 -8.58 -24.80
C ALA A 346 -0.92 -8.57 -26.13
N PRO A 347 -0.70 -7.40 -26.75
CA PRO A 347 0.09 -7.30 -27.97
C PRO A 347 1.44 -7.99 -27.77
N ARG A 348 1.93 -8.72 -28.78
CA ARG A 348 3.11 -9.64 -28.77
C ARG A 348 4.46 -9.07 -28.31
N ARG A 349 4.55 -7.83 -27.79
CA ARG A 349 5.64 -7.45 -26.88
C ARG A 349 5.23 -7.96 -25.52
N ALA A 350 5.93 -8.97 -24.98
CA ALA A 350 5.64 -9.60 -23.69
C ALA A 350 4.98 -8.61 -22.72
N GLY A 351 3.66 -8.74 -22.52
CA GLY A 351 2.90 -7.82 -21.68
C GLY A 351 3.39 -7.98 -20.25
N SER A 352 3.60 -6.85 -19.57
CA SER A 352 4.07 -6.86 -18.20
C SER A 352 2.99 -7.35 -17.25
N VAL A 353 3.32 -8.33 -16.40
CA VAL A 353 2.38 -8.85 -15.39
C VAL A 353 2.64 -8.14 -14.07
N ILE A 354 2.01 -6.97 -13.92
CA ILE A 354 2.19 -6.10 -12.74
C ILE A 354 1.01 -6.14 -11.77
N ASP A 355 -0.17 -6.54 -12.22
CA ASP A 355 -1.31 -6.83 -11.34
C ASP A 355 -1.14 -8.23 -10.73
N ARG A 356 -1.08 -8.32 -9.41
CA ARG A 356 -0.72 -9.56 -8.70
C ARG A 356 -1.54 -9.79 -7.45
N ALA A 357 -1.55 -11.05 -7.01
CA ALA A 357 -2.23 -11.51 -5.82
C ALA A 357 -1.34 -12.46 -5.01
N TRP A 358 -1.10 -12.10 -3.77
CA TRP A 358 -0.32 -12.86 -2.79
C TRP A 358 -1.24 -13.30 -1.66
N LEU A 359 -1.33 -14.60 -1.40
CA LEU A 359 -2.18 -15.14 -0.34
C LEU A 359 -1.34 -15.83 0.72
N ARG A 360 -1.50 -15.38 1.97
CA ARG A 360 -1.19 -16.18 3.15
C ARG A 360 -2.41 -16.99 3.56
N PRO A 361 -2.40 -18.32 3.41
CA PRO A 361 -3.51 -19.15 3.88
C PRO A 361 -3.61 -19.10 5.41
N GLY A 362 -4.83 -19.23 5.93
CA GLY A 362 -5.16 -19.14 7.35
C GLY A 362 -6.65 -19.33 7.56
N ALA A 363 -7.08 -19.70 8.78
CA ALA A 363 -8.50 -19.93 9.11
C ALA A 363 -9.28 -20.85 8.14
N GLY A 364 -8.62 -21.81 7.49
CA GLY A 364 -9.25 -22.68 6.49
C GLY A 364 -9.55 -22.00 5.14
N VAL A 365 -9.10 -20.75 4.94
CA VAL A 365 -9.22 -20.05 3.66
C VAL A 365 -8.13 -20.51 2.70
N GLU A 366 -8.54 -20.90 1.49
CA GLU A 366 -7.66 -21.41 0.43
C GLU A 366 -7.97 -20.72 -0.89
N ALA A 367 -6.94 -20.51 -1.73
CA ALA A 367 -7.16 -20.13 -3.12
C ALA A 367 -7.69 -21.32 -3.93
N ALA A 368 -8.88 -21.16 -4.52
CA ALA A 368 -9.50 -22.12 -5.43
C ALA A 368 -9.15 -21.84 -6.90
N GLY A 369 -8.82 -20.59 -7.25
CA GLY A 369 -8.42 -20.22 -8.60
C GLY A 369 -7.90 -18.78 -8.68
N VAL A 370 -7.15 -18.51 -9.74
CA VAL A 370 -6.73 -17.16 -10.14
C VAL A 370 -6.76 -17.07 -11.67
N GLU A 371 -7.28 -15.98 -12.21
CA GLU A 371 -7.31 -15.74 -13.65
C GLU A 371 -7.33 -14.25 -13.99
N PHE A 372 -6.82 -13.89 -15.16
CA PHE A 372 -7.11 -12.60 -15.78
C PHE A 372 -8.36 -12.73 -16.66
N LEU A 373 -9.28 -11.76 -16.58
CA LEU A 373 -10.50 -11.75 -17.40
C LEU A 373 -10.19 -11.30 -18.84
N ASP A 374 -9.51 -12.15 -19.62
CA ASP A 374 -9.09 -11.83 -20.99
C ASP A 374 -10.08 -12.30 -22.06
N ARG A 375 -11.30 -11.74 -22.05
CA ARG A 375 -12.32 -12.08 -23.06
C ARG A 375 -12.83 -10.91 -23.93
N ALA A 376 -12.02 -9.85 -24.09
CA ALA A 376 -11.92 -8.87 -25.20
C ALA A 376 -13.20 -8.28 -25.87
N PRO A 377 -13.16 -7.01 -26.32
CA PRO A 377 -12.53 -6.71 -27.61
C PRO A 377 -11.60 -5.49 -27.58
N ARG A 378 -10.52 -5.56 -28.37
CA ARG A 378 -9.41 -4.58 -28.52
C ARG A 378 -9.80 -3.15 -29.01
N ARG A 379 -11.08 -2.79 -28.96
CA ARG A 379 -11.58 -1.45 -29.28
C ARG A 379 -12.58 -1.04 -28.19
N GLY A 380 -12.27 0.02 -27.45
CA GLY A 380 -13.10 0.52 -26.36
C GLY A 380 -12.79 -0.08 -25.00
N TRP A 381 -11.53 -0.37 -24.70
CA TRP A 381 -11.12 -0.64 -23.31
C TRP A 381 -11.11 0.67 -22.54
N ALA A 382 -11.73 0.69 -21.37
CA ALA A 382 -11.77 1.87 -20.51
C ALA A 382 -10.57 1.94 -19.54
N SER A 383 -9.61 1.02 -19.63
CA SER A 383 -8.36 0.96 -18.87
C SER A 383 -7.30 0.22 -19.69
N ASP A 384 -6.02 0.47 -19.45
CA ASP A 384 -4.88 -0.24 -20.04
C ASP A 384 -4.47 -1.51 -19.25
N HIS A 385 -5.13 -1.77 -18.11
CA HIS A 385 -4.98 -2.99 -17.32
C HIS A 385 -6.08 -4.02 -17.61
N VAL A 386 -5.80 -5.29 -17.27
CA VAL A 386 -6.78 -6.39 -17.33
C VAL A 386 -7.21 -6.74 -15.91
N PRO A 387 -8.50 -6.97 -15.63
CA PRO A 387 -8.92 -7.39 -14.29
C PRO A 387 -8.31 -8.73 -13.88
N LEU A 388 -7.73 -8.78 -12.69
CA LEU A 388 -7.26 -10.00 -12.02
C LEU A 388 -8.34 -10.50 -11.06
N VAL A 389 -8.72 -11.77 -11.16
CA VAL A 389 -9.74 -12.39 -10.31
C VAL A 389 -9.13 -13.53 -9.51
N VAL A 390 -9.40 -13.53 -8.21
CA VAL A 390 -9.02 -14.57 -7.26
C VAL A 390 -10.29 -15.18 -6.68
N GLU A 391 -10.42 -16.50 -6.80
CA GLU A 391 -11.46 -17.26 -6.14
C GLU A 391 -10.89 -17.90 -4.87
N LEU A 392 -11.54 -17.65 -3.73
CA LEU A 392 -11.21 -18.17 -2.43
C LEU A 392 -12.33 -19.11 -1.95
N ARG A 393 -11.93 -20.23 -1.34
CA ARG A 393 -12.79 -21.07 -0.51
C ARG A 393 -12.64 -20.62 0.94
N LEU A 394 -13.76 -20.36 1.58
CA LEU A 394 -13.91 -20.07 3.00
C LEU A 394 -14.33 -21.36 3.74
N PRO A 395 -14.06 -21.47 5.05
CA PRO A 395 -14.38 -22.65 5.86
C PRO A 395 -15.89 -22.97 5.97
#